data_AF-A0AAD9JT72-F1
#
_entry.id   AF-A0AAD9JT72-F1
#
_cell.length_a   1.000
_cell.length_b   1.000
_cell.length_c   1.000
_cell.angle_alpha   90.00
_cell.angle_beta   90.00
_cell.angle_gamma   90.00
#
_symmetry.space_group_name_H-M   'P 1'
#
loop_
_entity.id
_entity.type
_entity.pdbx_description
1 polymer ?
#
loop_
_entity_poly.entity_id
_entity_poly.type
_entity_poly.pdbx_seq_one_letter_code
_entity_poly.pdbx_strand_id
1 'polypeptide(L)'
;MKTLERLVLQFLKSIIDPLLDQFQFAYRNNKSVDDAVALGLFYVLQHLDSLNTYVRILFVGFSYVFNTIIPSKLVDKIQGLGVPQSACLWILDFLLNRPQVIKIGDMQLIIISYVIY
;
A
#
# COMPACT_ATOMS: atom_id res chain seq x y z
N MET A 1 -17.99 7.88 -5.40
CA MET A 1 -17.60 6.50 -5.02
C MET A 1 -17.65 6.42 -3.48
N LYS A 2 -17.51 5.25 -2.87
CA LYS A 2 -16.77 5.20 -1.59
C LYS A 2 -17.41 5.60 -0.24
N THR A 3 -18.72 5.73 0.00
CA THR A 3 -19.15 5.98 1.41
C THR A 3 -18.85 4.77 2.31
N LEU A 4 -19.23 3.57 1.86
CA LEU A 4 -18.90 2.33 2.55
C LEU A 4 -17.39 2.03 2.48
N GLU A 5 -16.74 2.26 1.34
CA GLU A 5 -15.28 2.07 1.22
C GLU A 5 -14.51 3.00 2.18
N ARG A 6 -14.95 4.26 2.38
CA ARG A 6 -14.35 5.19 3.36
C ARG A 6 -14.58 4.73 4.79
N LEU A 7 -15.76 4.21 5.11
CA LEU A 7 -16.06 3.66 6.42
C LEU A 7 -15.18 2.44 6.71
N VAL A 8 -15.12 1.50 5.76
CA VAL A 8 -14.26 0.31 5.87
C VAL A 8 -12.79 0.71 5.95
N LEU A 9 -12.34 1.69 5.18
CA LEU A 9 -10.97 2.21 5.24
C LEU A 9 -10.65 2.79 6.62
N GLN A 10 -11.53 3.61 7.20
CA GLN A 10 -11.34 4.16 8.55
C GLN A 10 -11.24 3.05 9.60
N PHE A 11 -12.12 2.04 9.49
CA PHE A 11 -12.07 0.86 10.33
C PHE A 11 -10.74 0.10 10.18
N LEU A 12 -10.30 -0.17 8.95
CA LEU A 12 -9.03 -0.84 8.68
C LEU A 12 -7.83 -0.04 9.21
N LYS A 13 -7.80 1.29 9.02
CA LYS A 13 -6.74 2.16 9.55
C LYS A 13 -6.62 2.05 11.07
N SER A 14 -7.75 1.98 11.79
CA SER A 14 -7.71 1.83 13.26
C SER A 14 -7.00 0.55 13.74
N ILE A 15 -6.98 -0.50 12.91
CA ILE A 15 -6.34 -1.78 13.21
C ILE A 15 -4.90 -1.81 12.67
N ILE A 16 -4.71 -1.33 11.44
CA ILE A 16 -3.48 -1.52 10.67
C ILE A 16 -2.46 -0.41 10.96
N ASP A 17 -2.86 0.84 11.18
CA ASP A 17 -1.93 1.96 11.34
C ASP A 17 -0.88 1.75 12.46
N PRO A 18 -1.21 1.15 13.62
CA PRO A 18 -0.22 0.81 14.65
C PRO A 18 0.77 -0.29 14.23
N LEU A 19 0.41 -1.11 13.24
CA LEU A 19 1.19 -2.24 12.75
C LEU A 19 2.04 -1.89 11.53
N LEU A 20 1.88 -0.71 10.96
CA LEU A 20 2.62 -0.25 9.79
C LEU A 20 4.08 0.04 10.12
N ASP A 21 4.96 -0.31 9.18
CA ASP A 21 6.38 0.00 9.25
C ASP A 21 6.62 1.51 9.47
N GLN A 22 7.52 1.84 10.39
CA GLN A 22 7.84 3.22 10.76
C GLN A 22 8.40 4.06 9.60
N PHE A 23 9.03 3.41 8.62
CA PHE A 23 9.59 3.99 7.40
C PHE A 23 8.66 3.84 6.19
N GLN A 24 7.40 3.43 6.39
CA GLN A 24 6.37 3.56 5.37
C GLN A 24 5.85 5.00 5.36
N PHE A 25 6.16 5.76 4.32
CA PHE A 25 5.73 7.17 4.18
C PHE A 25 4.45 7.32 3.36
N ALA A 26 4.28 6.49 2.34
CA ALA A 26 3.10 6.54 1.48
C ALA A 26 1.82 6.15 2.24
N TYR A 27 0.72 6.85 1.93
CA TYR A 27 -0.63 6.59 2.44
C TYR A 27 -0.80 6.68 3.96
N ARG A 28 0.12 7.34 4.67
CA ARG A 28 0.00 7.63 6.10
C ARG A 28 -0.32 9.11 6.33
N ASN A 29 -1.12 9.37 7.35
CA ASN A 29 -1.33 10.74 7.80
C ASN A 29 -0.03 11.31 8.38
N ASN A 30 0.23 12.60 8.14
CA ASN A 30 1.41 13.32 8.64
C ASN A 30 2.76 12.73 8.17
N LYS A 31 2.77 12.11 6.99
CA LYS A 31 3.97 11.65 6.29
C LYS A 31 3.92 12.13 4.85
N SER A 32 5.04 12.61 4.36
CA SER A 32 5.20 13.15 3.01
C SER A 32 6.35 12.48 2.27
N VAL A 33 6.45 12.76 0.96
CA VAL A 33 7.61 12.35 0.16
C VAL A 33 8.87 13.06 0.64
N ASP A 34 8.74 14.32 1.08
CA ASP A 34 9.86 15.11 1.60
C ASP A 34 10.43 14.48 2.87
N ASP A 35 9.58 13.95 3.77
CA ASP A 35 10.04 13.22 4.96
C ASP A 35 10.86 11.98 4.59
N ALA A 36 10.45 11.25 3.54
CA ALA A 36 11.15 10.06 3.07
C ALA A 36 12.53 10.41 2.50
N VAL A 37 12.60 11.47 1.68
CA VAL A 37 13.85 11.94 1.08
C VAL A 37 14.79 12.51 2.15
N ALA A 38 14.26 13.32 3.06
CA ALA A 38 15.04 13.91 4.16
C ALA A 38 15.64 12.83 5.07
N LEU A 39 14.84 11.83 5.46
CA LEU A 39 15.33 10.72 6.28
C LEU A 39 16.36 9.86 5.55
N GLY A 40 16.10 9.55 4.28
CA GLY A 40 17.05 8.82 3.43
C GLY A 40 18.39 9.55 3.36
N LEU A 41 18.36 10.85 3.05
CA LEU A 41 19.56 11.69 3.00
C LEU A 41 20.29 11.73 4.35
N PHE A 42 19.56 11.90 5.46
CA PHE A 42 20.13 11.91 6.80
C PHE A 42 20.95 10.64 7.08
N TYR A 43 20.39 9.46 6.82
CA TYR A 43 21.12 8.20 7.04
C TYR A 43 22.33 8.02 6.11
N VAL A 44 22.22 8.48 4.85
CA VAL A 44 23.35 8.45 3.91
C VAL A 44 24.50 9.31 4.44
N LEU A 45 24.21 10.55 4.83
CA LEU A 45 25.22 11.48 5.35
C LEU A 45 25.84 10.96 6.64
N GLN A 46 25.01 10.52 7.60
CA GLN A 46 25.47 9.95 8.86
C GLN A 46 26.42 8.77 8.66
N HIS A 47 26.17 7.92 7.66
CA HIS A 47 27.06 6.80 7.36
C HIS A 47 28.40 7.27 6.77
N LEU A 48 28.36 8.26 5.88
CA LEU A 48 29.53 8.79 5.17
C LEU A 48 30.45 9.66 6.04
N ASP A 49 30.00 10.10 7.21
CA ASP A 49 30.83 10.82 8.19
C ASP A 49 31.97 9.97 8.76
N SER A 50 31.95 8.65 8.54
CA SER A 50 33.03 7.75 8.94
C SER A 50 34.07 7.56 7.83
N LEU A 51 35.35 7.58 8.19
CA LEU A 51 36.45 7.37 7.24
C LEU A 51 36.31 6.02 6.52
N ASN A 52 36.61 6.02 5.22
CA ASN A 52 36.64 4.82 4.38
C ASN A 52 35.30 4.07 4.29
N THR A 53 34.18 4.80 4.35
CA THR A 53 32.83 4.27 4.12
C THR A 53 32.26 4.68 2.77
N TYR A 54 31.25 3.95 2.29
CA TYR A 54 30.50 4.28 1.07
C TYR A 54 29.07 3.74 1.19
N VAL A 55 28.14 4.34 0.45
CA VAL A 55 26.73 3.91 0.43
C VAL A 55 26.37 3.34 -0.94
N ARG A 56 25.56 2.28 -0.95
CA ARG A 56 24.85 1.79 -2.15
C ARG A 56 23.35 1.79 -1.87
N ILE A 57 22.57 2.37 -2.78
CA ILE A 57 21.11 2.45 -2.68
C ILE A 57 20.51 1.55 -3.76
N LEU A 58 19.61 0.64 -3.37
CA LEU A 58 18.84 -0.20 -4.27
C LEU A 58 17.44 0.37 -4.43
N PHE A 59 17.07 0.68 -5.67
CA PHE A 59 15.70 1.07 -6.02
C PHE A 59 14.96 -0.15 -6.58
N VAL A 60 13.93 -0.61 -5.86
CA VAL A 60 13.06 -1.72 -6.29
C VAL A 60 11.68 -1.17 -6.63
N GLY A 61 11.26 -1.36 -7.87
CA GLY A 61 9.91 -1.04 -8.34
C GLY A 61 9.13 -2.32 -8.67
N PHE A 62 7.83 -2.31 -8.40
CA PHE A 62 6.92 -3.38 -8.78
C PHE A 62 6.02 -2.93 -9.93
N SER A 63 5.99 -3.70 -11.02
CA SER A 63 5.10 -3.45 -12.15
C SER A 63 3.68 -3.94 -11.86
N TYR A 64 2.67 -3.14 -12.22
CA TYR A 64 1.25 -3.50 -12.11
C TYR A 64 0.84 -4.05 -10.72
N VAL A 65 1.31 -3.43 -9.64
CA VAL A 65 1.10 -3.90 -8.25
C VAL A 65 -0.34 -4.32 -7.96
N PHE A 66 -1.33 -3.53 -8.38
CA PHE A 66 -2.74 -3.83 -8.10
C PHE A 66 -3.27 -5.01 -8.93
N ASN A 67 -2.77 -5.22 -10.15
CA ASN A 67 -3.20 -6.32 -11.01
C ASN A 67 -2.55 -7.65 -10.63
N THR A 68 -1.50 -7.62 -9.81
CA THR A 68 -0.78 -8.83 -9.34
C THR A 68 -1.19 -9.26 -7.94
N ILE A 69 -2.03 -8.47 -7.25
CA ILE A 69 -2.58 -8.86 -5.95
C ILE A 69 -3.46 -10.11 -6.12
N ILE A 70 -3.14 -11.16 -5.37
CA ILE A 70 -3.96 -12.36 -5.25
C ILE A 70 -4.95 -12.13 -4.10
N PRO A 71 -6.27 -11.99 -4.34
CA PRO A 71 -7.23 -11.58 -3.32
C PRO A 71 -7.29 -12.50 -2.10
N SER A 72 -7.21 -13.83 -2.29
CA SER A 72 -7.20 -14.79 -1.18
C SER A 72 -6.00 -14.60 -0.25
N LYS A 73 -4.79 -14.46 -0.80
CA LYS A 73 -3.57 -14.19 -0.01
C LYS A 73 -3.63 -12.85 0.72
N LEU A 74 -4.21 -11.82 0.10
CA LEU A 74 -4.40 -10.53 0.76
C LEU A 74 -5.35 -10.67 1.96
N VAL A 75 -6.46 -11.39 1.77
CA VAL A 75 -7.46 -11.64 2.81
C VAL A 75 -6.89 -12.43 3.98
N ASP A 76 -6.13 -13.49 3.71
CA ASP A 76 -5.45 -14.26 4.76
C ASP A 76 -4.48 -13.38 5.57
N LYS A 77 -3.74 -12.49 4.88
CA LYS A 77 -2.80 -11.58 5.52
C LYS A 77 -3.51 -10.56 6.42
N ILE A 78 -4.56 -9.90 5.94
CA ILE A 78 -5.28 -8.90 6.74
C ILE A 78 -6.07 -9.55 7.88
N GLN A 79 -6.57 -10.78 7.70
CA GLN A 79 -7.17 -11.55 8.78
C GLN A 79 -6.15 -11.86 9.88
N GLY A 80 -4.90 -12.21 9.51
CA GLY A 80 -3.79 -12.38 10.44
C GLY A 80 -3.39 -11.11 11.20
N LEU A 81 -3.75 -9.93 10.71
CA LEU A 81 -3.55 -8.64 11.38
C LEU A 81 -4.70 -8.26 12.33
N GLY A 82 -5.67 -9.16 12.53
CA GLY A 82 -6.79 -8.93 13.46
C GLY A 82 -8.02 -8.29 12.82
N VAL A 83 -8.09 -8.20 11.49
CA VAL A 83 -9.31 -7.75 10.80
C VAL A 83 -10.40 -8.84 10.93
N PRO A 84 -11.63 -8.51 11.37
CA PRO A 84 -12.71 -9.48 11.52
C PRO A 84 -13.07 -10.16 10.19
N GLN A 85 -13.47 -11.44 10.29
CA GLN A 85 -13.82 -12.27 9.13
C GLN A 85 -14.89 -11.63 8.23
N SER A 86 -15.87 -10.93 8.79
CA SER A 86 -16.92 -10.23 8.02
C SER A 86 -16.36 -9.13 7.13
N ALA A 87 -15.41 -8.34 7.63
CA ALA A 87 -14.74 -7.30 6.85
C ALA A 87 -13.81 -7.93 5.79
N CYS A 88 -13.12 -9.02 6.13
CA CYS A 88 -12.31 -9.79 5.19
C CYS A 88 -13.13 -10.33 4.00
N LEU A 89 -14.30 -10.92 4.26
CA LEU A 89 -15.20 -11.40 3.22
C LEU A 89 -15.74 -10.26 2.35
N TRP A 90 -16.05 -9.11 2.96
CA TRP A 90 -16.47 -7.93 2.20
C TRP A 90 -15.35 -7.42 1.27
N ILE A 91 -14.11 -7.38 1.74
CA ILE A 91 -12.94 -7.00 0.92
C ILE A 91 -12.74 -8.01 -0.22
N LEU A 92 -12.88 -9.31 0.07
CA LEU A 92 -12.78 -10.37 -0.94
C LEU A 92 -13.81 -10.18 -2.05
N ASP A 93 -15.08 -9.99 -1.67
CA ASP A 93 -16.18 -9.71 -2.60
C ASP A 93 -15.92 -8.44 -3.42
N PHE A 94 -15.45 -7.38 -2.77
CA PHE A 94 -15.11 -6.13 -3.42
C PHE A 94 -14.02 -6.31 -4.48
N LEU A 95 -12.97 -7.08 -4.20
CA LEU A 95 -11.85 -7.30 -5.13
C LEU A 95 -12.22 -8.22 -6.29
N LEU A 96 -13.06 -9.23 -6.07
CA LEU A 96 -13.42 -10.22 -7.10
C LEU A 96 -14.56 -9.76 -8.00
N ASN A 97 -15.57 -9.08 -7.44
CA ASN A 97 -16.83 -8.81 -8.12
C ASN A 97 -16.98 -7.36 -8.62
N ARG A 98 -15.89 -6.57 -8.57
CA ARG A 98 -15.88 -5.20 -9.11
C ARG A 98 -14.68 -4.94 -10.05
N PRO A 99 -14.58 -5.61 -11.20
CA PRO A 99 -13.59 -5.25 -12.21
C PRO A 99 -13.82 -3.80 -12.69
N GLN A 100 -12.77 -2.97 -12.68
CA GLN A 100 -12.78 -1.67 -13.33
C GLN A 100 -12.25 -1.81 -14.75
N VAL A 101 -12.86 -1.09 -15.68
CA VAL A 101 -12.44 -1.11 -17.07
C VAL A 101 -11.86 0.27 -17.41
N ILE A 102 -10.60 0.29 -17.82
CA ILE A 102 -9.99 1.48 -18.45
C ILE A 102 -10.00 1.25 -19.95
N LYS A 103 -10.56 2.21 -20.70
CA LYS A 103 -10.53 2.21 -22.16
C LYS A 103 -9.55 3.28 -22.64
N ILE A 104 -8.52 2.88 -23.40
CA ILE A 104 -7.54 3.78 -24.03
C ILE A 104 -7.61 3.54 -25.53
N GLY A 105 -8.30 4.42 -26.25
CA GLY A 105 -8.64 4.20 -27.66
C GLY A 105 -9.51 2.94 -27.83
N ASP A 106 -9.11 2.03 -28.70
CA ASP A 106 -9.78 0.73 -28.90
C ASP A 106 -9.30 -0.36 -27.93
N MET A 107 -8.31 -0.07 -27.08
CA MET A 107 -7.79 -1.01 -26.11
C MET A 107 -8.60 -0.95 -24.80
N GLN A 108 -9.02 -2.12 -24.33
CA GLN A 108 -9.73 -2.29 -23.07
C GLN A 108 -8.85 -3.03 -22.06
N LEU A 109 -8.61 -2.41 -20.90
CA LEU A 109 -7.86 -2.98 -19.79
C LEU A 109 -8.82 -3.22 -18.62
N ILE A 110 -8.84 -4.45 -18.10
CA ILE A 110 -9.55 -4.80 -16.87
C ILE A 110 -8.56 -4.68 -15.71
N ILE A 111 -8.92 -3.91 -14.69
CA ILE A 111 -8.13 -3.63 -13.50
C ILE A 111 -8.94 -4.06 -12.28
N ILE A 112 -8.29 -4.65 -11.29
CA ILE A 112 -8.90 -4.99 -10.01
C ILE A 112 -9.28 -3.68 -9.30
N SER A 113 -10.55 -3.53 -8.86
CA SER A 113 -11.04 -2.29 -8.25
C SER A 113 -10.13 -1.77 -7.14
N TYR A 114 -9.80 -0.48 -7.23
CA TYR A 114 -9.01 0.23 -6.25
C TYR A 114 -9.82 0.51 -4.97
N VAL A 115 -9.52 -0.19 -3.87
CA VAL A 115 -10.03 0.19 -2.53
C VAL A 115 -8.97 0.76 -1.59
N ILE A 116 -7.69 0.76 -1.94
CA ILE A 116 -6.67 1.29 -1.04
C ILE A 116 -6.31 2.73 -1.45
N TYR A 117 -7.26 3.65 -1.28
CA TYR A 117 -7.02 5.09 -1.19
C TYR A 117 -7.95 5.73 -0.17
#